data_AF-A0A6I3M3P5-F1
#
_entry.id   AF-A0A6I3M3P5-F1
#
_cell.length_a   1.000
_cell.length_b   1.000
_cell.length_c   1.000
_cell.angle_alpha   90.00
_cell.angle_beta   90.00
_cell.angle_gamma   90.00
#
_symmetry.space_group_name_H-M   'P 1'
#
loop_
_entity.id
_entity.type
_entity.pdbx_description
1 polymer ?
#
loop_
_entity_poly.entity_id
_entity_poly.type
_entity_poly.pdbx_seq_one_letter_code
_entity_poly.pdbx_strand_id
1 'polypeptide(L)'
;MTRLNEQEFSNQLIKDFTERNFIKAKIIEIADQYYIAKSDLQSFYDEVLQSSLINEINKEEFINNSLSFIQKSVSNQHQFGYAKTSLRKIIEKQYDFIFSNGFPTNLLNINTGVMTANAGDSAQFLFLARAILAGYNCSNVDVRSSRYDAVVDFNNILLRLQIKGVSSSNAISFKDRDRGGQGIDHTHITNKGKRITSADCDIYVAVDKEIGICYLIPMNYVDSLEEHEITSINLNTLKQYKENWNIIAQVAETRRI
;
A
#
# COMPACT_ATOMS: atom_id res chain seq x y z
N MET A 1 12.97 -18.19 14.37
CA MET A 1 11.98 -17.74 15.37
C MET A 1 12.66 -16.65 16.16
N THR A 2 12.22 -15.40 16.01
CA THR A 2 12.79 -14.25 16.73
C THR A 2 12.40 -14.34 18.21
N ARG A 3 13.30 -13.96 19.12
CA ARG A 3 13.03 -13.91 20.57
C ARG A 3 11.78 -13.05 20.89
N LEU A 4 11.49 -12.07 20.04
CA LEU A 4 10.27 -11.25 20.05
C LEU A 4 8.96 -12.04 19.97
N ASN A 5 8.98 -13.30 19.53
CA ASN A 5 7.78 -14.14 19.44
C ASN A 5 7.62 -15.05 20.67
N GLU A 6 8.57 -15.02 21.61
CA GLU A 6 8.47 -15.74 22.88
C GLU A 6 7.52 -14.98 23.80
N GLN A 7 6.47 -15.64 24.29
CA GLN A 7 5.39 -14.99 25.05
C GLN A 7 5.91 -14.27 26.30
N GLU A 8 6.79 -14.91 27.08
CA GLU A 8 7.36 -14.32 28.31
C GLU A 8 8.18 -13.08 27.99
N PHE A 9 8.99 -13.13 26.94
CA PHE A 9 9.82 -12.01 26.52
C PHE A 9 8.98 -10.86 25.98
N SER A 10 7.97 -11.16 25.17
CA SER A 10 6.99 -10.20 24.66
C SER A 10 6.29 -9.45 25.79
N ASN A 11 5.82 -10.19 26.80
CA ASN A 11 5.16 -9.62 27.97
C ASN A 11 6.10 -8.70 28.75
N GLN A 12 7.38 -9.07 28.87
CA GLN A 12 8.39 -8.23 29.53
C GLN A 12 8.63 -6.93 28.76
N LEU A 13 8.75 -6.98 27.44
CA LEU A 13 8.92 -5.77 26.61
C LEU A 13 7.73 -4.82 26.75
N ILE A 14 6.50 -5.34 26.73
CA ILE A 14 5.27 -4.55 26.92
C ILE A 14 5.28 -3.89 28.30
N LYS A 15 5.67 -4.63 29.36
CA LYS A 15 5.79 -4.09 30.72
C LYS A 15 6.81 -2.95 30.78
N ASP A 16 8.01 -3.15 30.24
CA ASP A 16 9.06 -2.13 30.21
C ASP A 16 8.63 -0.87 29.46
N PHE A 17 7.83 -1.01 28.41
CA PHE A 17 7.31 0.12 27.66
C PHE A 17 6.15 0.82 28.38
N THR A 18 5.33 0.05 29.11
CA THR A 18 4.28 0.56 30.00
C THR A 18 4.88 1.41 31.12
N GLU A 19 5.96 0.95 31.77
CA GLU A 19 6.68 1.71 32.80
C GLU A 19 7.28 3.03 32.27
N ARG A 20 7.49 3.11 30.95
CA ARG A 20 7.93 4.30 30.22
C ARG A 20 6.76 5.08 29.58
N ASN A 21 5.52 4.80 29.98
CA ASN A 21 4.29 5.45 29.50
C ASN A 21 4.14 5.45 27.97
N PHE A 22 4.60 4.40 27.29
CA PHE A 22 4.53 4.27 25.83
C PHE A 22 5.20 5.43 25.05
N ILE A 23 6.18 6.11 25.65
CA ILE A 23 6.87 7.23 25.00
C ILE A 23 7.81 6.70 23.91
N LYS A 24 7.49 6.92 22.63
CA LYS A 24 8.27 6.42 21.47
C LYS A 24 9.77 6.74 21.55
N ALA A 25 10.14 7.92 22.06
CA ALA A 25 11.55 8.30 22.24
C ALA A 25 12.32 7.36 23.18
N LYS A 26 11.62 6.68 24.11
CA LYS A 26 12.18 5.76 25.10
C LYS A 26 12.35 4.32 24.58
N ILE A 27 11.88 4.02 23.37
CA ILE A 27 12.08 2.70 22.74
C ILE A 27 13.58 2.39 22.59
N ILE A 28 14.42 3.40 22.35
CA ILE A 28 15.88 3.19 22.23
C ILE A 28 16.49 2.61 23.52
N GLU A 29 16.02 3.06 24.69
CA GLU A 29 16.53 2.59 25.98
C GLU A 29 16.21 1.11 26.19
N ILE A 30 15.01 0.68 25.81
CA ILE A 30 14.58 -0.73 25.87
C ILE A 30 15.33 -1.56 24.82
N ALA A 31 15.48 -1.03 23.60
CA ALA A 31 16.20 -1.67 22.52
C ALA A 31 17.66 -1.96 22.91
N ASP A 32 18.34 -0.97 23.49
CA ASP A 32 19.73 -1.10 23.98
C ASP A 32 19.83 -2.09 25.14
N GLN A 33 18.87 -2.09 26.08
CA GLN A 33 18.82 -3.02 27.22
C GLN A 33 18.74 -4.49 26.76
N TYR A 34 18.04 -4.77 25.67
CA TYR A 34 17.80 -6.12 25.16
C TYR A 34 18.60 -6.49 23.91
N TYR A 35 19.47 -5.60 23.43
CA TYR A 35 20.25 -5.75 22.20
C TYR A 35 19.38 -6.04 20.95
N ILE A 36 18.26 -5.32 20.84
CA ILE A 36 17.33 -5.41 19.70
C ILE A 36 17.48 -4.15 18.85
N ALA A 37 17.38 -4.28 17.53
CA ALA A 37 17.32 -3.09 16.68
C ALA A 37 16.07 -2.27 17.01
N LYS A 38 16.23 -0.95 17.20
CA LYS A 38 15.12 -0.04 17.51
C LYS A 38 13.95 -0.18 16.52
N SER A 39 14.25 -0.36 15.22
CA SER A 39 13.24 -0.54 14.17
C SER A 39 12.37 -1.77 14.39
N ASP A 40 12.99 -2.88 14.80
CA ASP A 40 12.31 -4.16 14.98
C ASP A 40 11.44 -4.12 16.24
N LEU A 41 11.97 -3.52 17.31
CA LEU A 41 11.23 -3.32 18.55
C LEU A 41 10.04 -2.35 18.35
N GLN A 42 10.22 -1.29 17.56
CA GLN A 42 9.13 -0.39 17.23
C GLN A 42 8.04 -1.10 16.42
N SER A 43 8.41 -1.89 15.42
CA SER A 43 7.45 -2.65 14.60
C SER A 43 6.66 -3.65 15.45
N PHE A 44 7.33 -4.33 16.38
CA PHE A 44 6.69 -5.21 17.37
C PHE A 44 5.67 -4.45 18.23
N TYR A 45 6.02 -3.27 18.77
CA TYR A 45 5.08 -2.48 19.58
C TYR A 45 3.91 -1.97 18.74
N ASP A 46 4.14 -1.49 17.52
CA ASP A 46 3.07 -1.01 16.64
C ASP A 46 2.06 -2.15 16.37
N GLU A 47 2.53 -3.38 16.10
CA GLU A 47 1.66 -4.55 15.88
C GLU A 47 0.89 -4.98 17.15
N VAL A 48 1.60 -5.19 18.26
CA VAL A 48 1.01 -5.75 19.49
C VAL A 48 0.06 -4.76 20.17
N LEU A 49 0.46 -3.50 20.28
CA LEU A 49 -0.36 -2.48 20.94
C LEU A 49 -1.60 -2.13 20.11
N GLN A 50 -1.49 -2.08 18.78
CA GLN A 50 -2.65 -1.83 17.94
C GLN A 50 -3.64 -3.01 18.00
N SER A 51 -3.12 -4.25 17.99
CA SER A 51 -3.94 -5.45 18.10
C SER A 51 -4.64 -5.54 19.47
N SER A 52 -4.06 -5.03 20.55
CA SER A 52 -4.70 -5.07 21.87
C SER A 52 -5.90 -4.12 21.98
N LEU A 53 -5.93 -3.02 21.21
CA LEU A 53 -7.03 -2.03 21.24
C LEU A 53 -8.39 -2.62 20.87
N ILE A 54 -8.41 -3.69 20.06
CA ILE A 54 -9.67 -4.34 19.66
C ILE A 54 -10.46 -4.88 20.86
N ASN A 55 -9.76 -5.24 21.95
CA ASN A 55 -10.36 -5.79 23.17
C ASN A 55 -10.94 -4.70 24.09
N GLU A 56 -10.57 -3.43 23.87
CA GLU A 56 -11.02 -2.29 24.67
C GLU A 56 -12.23 -1.59 24.05
N ILE A 57 -12.53 -1.87 22.77
CA ILE A 57 -13.56 -1.19 22.00
C ILE A 57 -14.76 -2.11 21.79
N ASN A 58 -15.95 -1.64 22.13
CA ASN A 58 -17.18 -2.34 21.77
C ASN A 58 -17.44 -2.20 20.26
N LYS A 59 -17.42 -3.33 19.54
CA LYS A 59 -17.62 -3.37 18.09
C LYS A 59 -18.92 -2.70 17.63
N GLU A 60 -20.04 -2.99 18.29
CA GLU A 60 -21.35 -2.45 17.92
C GLU A 60 -21.43 -0.94 18.18
N GLU A 61 -20.87 -0.48 19.29
CA GLU A 61 -20.77 0.94 19.61
C GLU A 61 -19.91 1.69 18.59
N PHE A 62 -18.74 1.14 18.21
CA PHE A 62 -17.88 1.70 17.17
C PHE A 62 -18.62 1.84 15.83
N ILE A 63 -19.33 0.80 15.40
CA ILE A 63 -20.10 0.81 14.15
C ILE A 63 -21.18 1.89 14.19
N ASN A 64 -21.95 1.96 15.28
CA ASN A 64 -23.04 2.92 15.42
C ASN A 64 -22.53 4.37 15.50
N ASN A 65 -21.43 4.60 16.24
CA ASN A 65 -20.78 5.91 16.32
C ASN A 65 -20.23 6.35 14.95
N SER A 66 -19.62 5.42 14.21
CA SER A 66 -19.13 5.68 12.85
C SER A 66 -20.26 6.07 11.90
N LEU A 67 -21.36 5.32 11.90
CA LEU A 67 -22.53 5.63 11.08
C LEU A 67 -23.18 6.96 11.47
N SER A 68 -23.26 7.26 12.77
CA SER A 68 -23.79 8.52 13.30
C SER A 68 -22.94 9.72 12.87
N PHE A 69 -21.62 9.60 12.95
CA PHE A 69 -20.70 10.63 12.48
C PHE A 69 -20.87 10.89 10.98
N ILE A 70 -20.93 9.83 10.17
CA ILE A 70 -21.11 9.94 8.72
C ILE A 70 -22.46 10.60 8.41
N GLN A 71 -23.55 10.19 9.07
CA GLN A 71 -24.88 10.77 8.89
C GLN A 71 -24.91 12.28 9.16
N LYS A 72 -24.22 12.74 10.21
CA LYS A 72 -24.13 14.16 10.56
C LYS A 72 -23.26 14.96 9.59
N SER A 73 -22.32 14.31 8.92
CA SER A 73 -21.34 14.95 8.03
C SER A 73 -21.84 15.09 6.59
N VAL A 74 -22.86 14.32 6.20
CA VAL A 74 -23.44 14.35 4.84
C VAL A 74 -24.64 15.29 4.75
N SER A 75 -24.70 16.09 3.69
CA SER A 75 -25.78 17.06 3.46
C SER A 75 -27.10 16.39 3.06
N ASN A 76 -27.07 15.29 2.31
CA ASN A 76 -28.25 14.59 1.82
C ASN A 76 -28.58 13.35 2.67
N GLN A 77 -29.59 13.48 3.53
CA GLN A 77 -30.03 12.40 4.43
C GLN A 77 -30.69 11.23 3.69
N HIS A 78 -31.35 11.47 2.55
CA HIS A 78 -31.92 10.39 1.75
C HIS A 78 -30.84 9.54 1.08
N GLN A 79 -29.78 10.17 0.58
CA GLN A 79 -28.61 9.48 0.04
C GLN A 79 -27.94 8.60 1.11
N PHE A 80 -27.80 9.13 2.33
CA PHE A 80 -27.30 8.33 3.46
C PHE A 80 -28.23 7.15 3.77
N GLY A 81 -29.54 7.39 3.87
CA GLY A 81 -30.52 6.35 4.13
C GLY A 81 -30.44 5.20 3.14
N TYR A 82 -30.24 5.51 1.85
CA TYR A 82 -30.04 4.51 0.80
C TYR A 82 -28.75 3.68 0.99
N ALA A 83 -27.62 4.33 1.31
CA ALA A 83 -26.33 3.67 1.43
C ALA A 83 -26.05 3.04 2.80
N LYS A 84 -26.84 3.37 3.84
CA LYS A 84 -26.57 3.01 5.25
C LYS A 84 -26.31 1.52 5.45
N THR A 85 -27.16 0.67 4.86
CA THR A 85 -27.07 -0.78 5.06
C THR A 85 -25.82 -1.38 4.44
N SER A 86 -25.43 -0.96 3.23
CA SER A 86 -24.21 -1.44 2.59
C SER A 86 -22.96 -0.91 3.29
N LEU A 87 -22.99 0.37 3.69
CA LEU A 87 -21.91 1.00 4.45
C LEU A 87 -21.67 0.30 5.79
N ARG A 88 -22.74 0.01 6.55
CA ARG A 88 -22.64 -0.73 7.81
C ARG A 88 -21.93 -2.07 7.64
N LYS A 89 -22.34 -2.85 6.63
CA LYS A 89 -21.74 -4.16 6.34
C LYS A 89 -20.25 -4.07 6.02
N ILE A 90 -19.81 -3.01 5.35
CA ILE A 90 -18.39 -2.80 5.06
C ILE A 90 -17.64 -2.40 6.33
N ILE A 91 -18.16 -1.48 7.15
CA ILE A 91 -17.52 -1.10 8.42
C ILE A 91 -17.38 -2.33 9.34
N GLU A 92 -18.42 -3.16 9.44
CA GLU A 92 -18.40 -4.41 10.21
C GLU A 92 -17.26 -5.36 9.79
N LYS A 93 -17.03 -5.50 8.48
CA LYS A 93 -15.97 -6.33 7.91
C LYS A 93 -14.58 -5.71 8.08
N GLN A 94 -14.49 -4.38 8.07
CA GLN A 94 -13.23 -3.67 8.23
C GLN A 94 -12.81 -3.52 9.69
N TYR A 95 -13.74 -3.65 10.64
CA TYR A 95 -13.47 -3.49 12.07
C TYR A 95 -12.25 -4.28 12.52
N ASP A 96 -12.20 -5.58 12.22
CA ASP A 96 -11.11 -6.45 12.65
C ASP A 96 -9.78 -6.10 11.94
N PHE A 97 -9.85 -5.58 10.71
CA PHE A 97 -8.70 -5.20 9.90
C PHE A 97 -8.05 -3.87 10.35
N ILE A 98 -8.85 -2.91 10.83
CA ILE A 98 -8.34 -1.61 11.30
C ILE A 98 -7.34 -1.77 12.46
N PHE A 99 -7.50 -2.81 13.27
CA PHE A 99 -6.61 -3.10 14.40
C PHE A 99 -5.44 -4.04 14.07
N SER A 100 -5.34 -4.54 12.83
CA SER A 100 -4.30 -5.51 12.44
C SER A 100 -2.98 -4.89 11.98
N ASN A 101 -2.85 -3.55 12.03
CA ASN A 101 -1.71 -2.83 11.44
C ASN A 101 -1.51 -3.14 9.93
N GLY A 102 -2.61 -3.36 9.20
CA GLY A 102 -2.59 -3.71 7.78
C GLY A 102 -2.29 -5.18 7.51
N PHE A 103 -1.84 -5.50 6.29
CA PHE A 103 -1.40 -6.85 5.93
C PHE A 103 -0.09 -7.23 6.65
N PRO A 104 0.04 -8.47 7.15
CA PRO A 104 1.23 -8.89 7.87
C PRO A 104 2.46 -8.87 6.96
N THR A 105 3.61 -8.46 7.52
CA THR A 105 4.87 -8.35 6.77
C THR A 105 5.99 -9.15 7.44
N ASN A 106 6.78 -9.84 6.62
CA ASN A 106 8.00 -10.56 7.03
C ASN A 106 7.90 -11.47 8.27
N LEU A 107 6.78 -12.18 8.48
CA LEU A 107 6.58 -13.07 9.65
C LEU A 107 7.68 -14.13 9.84
N LEU A 108 8.32 -14.55 8.74
CA LEU A 108 9.38 -15.54 8.73
C LEU A 108 10.79 -14.94 8.89
N ASN A 109 10.89 -13.62 9.03
CA ASN A 109 12.13 -12.85 9.13
C ASN A 109 13.15 -13.24 8.03
N ILE A 110 12.70 -13.30 6.77
CA ILE A 110 13.57 -13.59 5.63
C ILE A 110 14.37 -12.35 5.25
N ASN A 111 15.43 -12.55 4.47
CA ASN A 111 16.36 -11.49 4.07
C ASN A 111 15.66 -10.32 3.36
N THR A 112 16.10 -9.09 3.64
CA THR A 112 15.54 -7.84 3.12
C THR A 112 15.45 -7.78 1.59
N GLY A 113 16.44 -8.33 0.87
CA GLY A 113 16.42 -8.37 -0.60
C GLY A 113 15.28 -9.26 -1.13
N VAL A 114 15.11 -10.44 -0.52
CA VAL A 114 14.01 -11.36 -0.84
C VAL A 114 12.66 -10.75 -0.46
N MET A 115 12.56 -10.12 0.72
CA MET A 115 11.34 -9.40 1.11
C MET A 115 10.98 -8.27 0.17
N THR A 116 11.97 -7.52 -0.33
CA THR A 116 11.73 -6.43 -1.28
C THR A 116 11.17 -6.96 -2.60
N ALA A 117 11.74 -8.06 -3.11
CA ALA A 117 11.23 -8.74 -4.30
C ALA A 117 9.80 -9.28 -4.08
N ASN A 118 9.57 -10.01 -2.99
CA ASN A 118 8.25 -10.55 -2.63
C ASN A 118 7.20 -9.45 -2.45
N ALA A 119 7.56 -8.30 -1.90
CA ALA A 119 6.65 -7.17 -1.75
C ALA A 119 6.29 -6.55 -3.11
N GLY A 120 7.20 -6.57 -4.08
CA GLY A 120 6.94 -6.17 -5.46
C GLY A 120 5.94 -7.11 -6.13
N ASP A 121 6.21 -8.42 -6.10
CA ASP A 121 5.32 -9.44 -6.66
C ASP A 121 3.94 -9.43 -5.96
N SER A 122 3.90 -9.23 -4.63
CA SER A 122 2.63 -9.12 -3.87
C SER A 122 1.77 -7.95 -4.33
N ALA A 123 2.38 -6.77 -4.59
CA ALA A 123 1.65 -5.62 -5.10
C ALA A 123 1.07 -5.90 -6.50
N GLN A 124 1.83 -6.56 -7.37
CA GLN A 124 1.38 -7.00 -8.69
C GLN A 124 0.18 -7.94 -8.58
N PHE A 125 0.28 -8.97 -7.73
CA PHE A 125 -0.81 -9.94 -7.54
C PHE A 125 -2.05 -9.34 -6.87
N LEU A 126 -1.88 -8.43 -5.91
CA LEU A 126 -2.99 -7.69 -5.31
C LEU A 126 -3.76 -6.91 -6.38
N PHE A 127 -3.06 -6.15 -7.23
CA PHE A 127 -3.73 -5.43 -8.30
C PHE A 127 -4.41 -6.37 -9.30
N LEU A 128 -3.72 -7.43 -9.76
CA LEU A 128 -4.28 -8.41 -10.70
C LEU A 128 -5.59 -9.02 -10.18
N ALA A 129 -5.58 -9.49 -8.93
CA ALA A 129 -6.77 -10.04 -8.29
C ALA A 129 -7.92 -9.03 -8.25
N ARG A 130 -7.63 -7.76 -7.97
CA ARG A 130 -8.63 -6.69 -7.93
C ARG A 130 -9.15 -6.28 -9.30
N ALA A 131 -8.29 -6.22 -10.32
CA ALA A 131 -8.68 -5.97 -11.70
C ALA A 131 -9.62 -7.07 -12.21
N ILE A 132 -9.28 -8.34 -11.94
CA ILE A 132 -10.13 -9.48 -12.30
C ILE A 132 -11.47 -9.43 -11.55
N LEU A 133 -11.45 -9.13 -10.25
CA LEU A 133 -12.69 -8.99 -9.45
C LEU A 133 -13.57 -7.83 -9.95
N ALA A 134 -12.96 -6.76 -10.48
CA ALA A 134 -13.66 -5.64 -11.11
C ALA A 134 -14.19 -5.98 -12.51
N GLY A 135 -13.95 -7.19 -13.03
CA GLY A 135 -14.48 -7.69 -14.30
C GLY A 135 -13.55 -7.48 -15.50
N TYR A 136 -12.30 -7.07 -15.28
CA TYR A 136 -11.33 -6.89 -16.36
C TYR A 136 -10.58 -8.20 -16.66
N ASN A 137 -10.37 -8.48 -17.95
CA ASN A 137 -9.42 -9.49 -18.38
C ASN A 137 -8.00 -8.93 -18.19
N CYS A 138 -7.33 -9.34 -17.13
CA CYS A 138 -6.01 -8.82 -16.76
C CYS A 138 -5.03 -9.99 -16.56
N SER A 139 -3.83 -9.88 -17.11
CA SER A 139 -2.79 -10.90 -17.00
C SER A 139 -1.45 -10.31 -16.60
N ASN A 140 -0.66 -11.08 -15.86
CA ASN A 140 0.74 -10.80 -15.61
C ASN A 140 1.54 -10.88 -16.93
N VAL A 141 2.67 -10.18 -16.98
CA VAL A 141 3.72 -10.36 -17.99
C VAL A 141 4.90 -11.13 -17.38
N ASP A 142 5.16 -12.33 -17.91
CA ASP A 142 6.24 -13.19 -17.41
C ASP A 142 7.65 -12.72 -17.85
N VAL A 143 7.70 -11.84 -18.84
CA VAL A 143 8.96 -11.31 -19.39
C VAL A 143 9.49 -10.23 -18.44
N ARG A 144 10.37 -10.63 -17.52
CA ARG A 144 10.97 -9.77 -16.48
C ARG A 144 11.79 -8.58 -17.01
N SER A 145 12.17 -8.58 -18.28
CA SER A 145 12.83 -7.45 -18.95
C SER A 145 11.85 -6.38 -19.46
N SER A 146 10.54 -6.64 -19.42
CA SER A 146 9.51 -5.69 -19.83
C SER A 146 9.48 -4.46 -18.95
N ARG A 147 9.01 -3.36 -19.52
CA ARG A 147 8.83 -2.05 -18.84
C ARG A 147 7.45 -1.89 -18.20
N TYR A 148 6.68 -2.97 -18.15
CA TYR A 148 5.33 -3.06 -17.60
C TYR A 148 5.14 -4.46 -17.02
N ASP A 149 4.30 -4.59 -16.00
CA ASP A 149 4.15 -5.81 -15.20
C ASP A 149 2.87 -6.60 -15.56
N ALA A 150 1.89 -5.95 -16.17
CA ALA A 150 0.62 -6.56 -16.53
C ALA A 150 0.04 -5.94 -17.80
N VAL A 151 -0.91 -6.66 -18.41
CA VAL A 151 -1.75 -6.16 -19.50
C VAL A 151 -3.20 -6.33 -19.10
N VAL A 152 -4.02 -5.32 -19.38
CA VAL A 152 -5.47 -5.39 -19.25
C VAL A 152 -6.14 -5.18 -20.60
N ASP A 153 -7.13 -6.01 -20.90
CA ASP A 153 -8.00 -5.82 -22.06
C ASP A 153 -9.26 -5.04 -21.65
N PHE A 154 -9.54 -3.98 -22.39
CA PHE A 154 -10.83 -3.30 -22.36
C PHE A 154 -11.37 -3.14 -23.78
N ASN A 155 -12.42 -3.89 -24.11
CA ASN A 155 -13.08 -3.84 -25.42
C ASN A 155 -12.11 -4.01 -26.61
N ASN A 156 -11.26 -5.05 -26.56
CA ASN A 156 -10.23 -5.40 -27.54
C ASN A 156 -9.06 -4.41 -27.63
N ILE A 157 -8.87 -3.58 -26.60
CA ILE A 157 -7.72 -2.69 -26.49
C ILE A 157 -6.86 -3.19 -25.34
N LEU A 158 -5.65 -3.64 -25.69
CA LEU A 158 -4.65 -4.04 -24.71
C LEU A 158 -3.93 -2.80 -24.18
N LEU A 159 -4.04 -2.58 -22.87
CA LEU A 159 -3.34 -1.55 -22.14
C LEU A 159 -2.25 -2.17 -21.27
N ARG A 160 -1.05 -1.60 -21.35
CA ARG A 160 0.12 -2.01 -20.56
C ARG A 160 0.08 -1.30 -19.21
N LEU A 161 0.33 -2.04 -18.14
CA LEU A 161 0.27 -1.53 -16.77
C LEU A 161 1.62 -1.69 -16.07
N GLN A 162 2.17 -0.60 -15.52
CA GLN A 162 3.29 -0.69 -14.57
C GLN A 162 2.72 -0.61 -13.16
N ILE A 163 2.95 -1.63 -12.35
CA ILE A 163 2.44 -1.75 -10.99
C ILE A 163 3.59 -1.56 -10.00
N LYS A 164 3.45 -0.63 -9.07
CA LYS A 164 4.41 -0.41 -7.99
C LYS A 164 3.71 -0.44 -6.64
N GLY A 165 4.25 -1.24 -5.73
CA GLY A 165 3.83 -1.22 -4.33
C GLY A 165 4.34 0.03 -3.62
N VAL A 166 3.46 0.73 -2.92
CA VAL A 166 3.79 1.88 -2.07
C VAL A 166 3.68 1.48 -0.60
N SER A 167 4.49 2.12 0.23
CA SER A 167 4.41 2.06 1.69
C SER A 167 3.79 3.33 2.24
N SER A 168 3.52 3.35 3.54
CA SER A 168 3.02 4.46 4.38
C SER A 168 3.58 5.87 4.13
N SER A 169 4.66 6.05 3.37
CA SER A 169 5.20 7.36 2.99
C SER A 169 4.27 8.19 2.09
N ASN A 170 3.10 7.67 1.68
CA ASN A 170 2.11 8.36 0.84
C ASN A 170 2.72 9.04 -0.39
N ALA A 171 3.87 8.59 -0.86
CA ALA A 171 4.63 9.23 -1.92
C ALA A 171 5.05 8.20 -2.97
N ILE A 172 4.94 8.58 -4.23
CA ILE A 172 5.36 7.78 -5.38
C ILE A 172 6.41 8.50 -6.21
N SER A 173 7.19 7.71 -6.94
CA SER A 173 8.13 8.19 -7.93
C SER A 173 7.81 7.56 -9.28
N PHE A 174 7.76 8.37 -10.34
CA PHE A 174 7.69 7.89 -11.72
C PHE A 174 9.08 7.75 -12.35
N LYS A 175 10.10 7.59 -11.51
CA LYS A 175 11.47 7.28 -11.92
C LYS A 175 11.84 5.90 -11.40
N ASP A 176 12.41 5.08 -12.27
CA ASP A 176 13.02 3.84 -11.83
C ASP A 176 14.15 4.12 -10.84
N ARG A 177 14.43 3.14 -9.98
CA ARG A 177 15.62 3.20 -9.15
C ARG A 177 16.86 2.96 -10.00
N ASP A 178 17.96 3.58 -9.60
CA ASP A 178 19.27 3.20 -10.10
C ASP A 178 19.49 1.71 -9.81
N ARG A 179 19.98 0.97 -10.81
CA ARG A 179 20.37 -0.43 -10.65
C ARG A 179 21.72 -0.48 -9.96
N GLY A 180 21.73 -1.03 -8.74
CA GLY A 180 22.93 -1.23 -7.93
C GLY A 180 23.05 -2.66 -7.44
N GLY A 181 24.27 -3.08 -7.11
CA GLY A 181 24.63 -4.41 -6.62
C GLY A 181 26.15 -4.58 -6.59
N GLN A 182 26.67 -5.57 -5.86
CA GLN A 182 28.10 -5.90 -5.95
C GLN A 182 28.45 -6.23 -7.42
N GLY A 183 29.35 -5.44 -8.01
CA GLY A 183 29.79 -5.58 -9.40
C GLY A 183 29.00 -4.75 -10.43
N ILE A 184 28.03 -3.93 -10.02
CA ILE A 184 27.30 -3.03 -10.92
C ILE A 184 27.74 -1.58 -10.68
N ASP A 185 28.35 -0.97 -11.70
CA ASP A 185 28.66 0.45 -11.69
C ASP A 185 27.38 1.29 -11.88
N HIS A 186 26.87 1.83 -10.78
CA HIS A 186 25.69 2.70 -10.75
C HIS A 186 25.88 4.04 -11.48
N THR A 187 27.13 4.41 -11.81
CA THR A 187 27.42 5.63 -12.58
C THR A 187 27.20 5.45 -14.08
N HIS A 188 27.18 4.19 -14.56
CA HIS A 188 26.96 3.85 -15.95
C HIS A 188 25.54 4.23 -16.41
N ILE A 189 25.41 4.84 -17.59
CA ILE A 189 24.15 5.43 -18.06
C ILE A 189 23.00 4.42 -18.19
N THR A 190 23.30 3.14 -18.42
CA THR A 190 22.30 2.06 -18.48
C THR A 190 21.76 1.66 -17.11
N ASN A 191 22.48 2.01 -16.03
CA ASN A 191 22.14 1.68 -14.66
C ASN A 191 21.45 2.83 -13.94
N LYS A 192 21.42 4.03 -14.54
CA LYS A 192 20.64 5.16 -14.03
C LYS A 192 19.15 4.94 -14.23
N GLY A 193 18.39 5.24 -13.19
CA GLY A 193 16.95 5.25 -13.15
C GLY A 193 16.39 6.18 -14.22
N LYS A 194 15.50 5.62 -15.05
CA LYS A 194 14.83 6.36 -16.13
C LYS A 194 13.44 6.76 -15.70
N ARG A 195 12.98 7.89 -16.23
CA ARG A 195 11.57 8.28 -16.15
C ARG A 195 10.71 7.19 -16.82
N ILE A 196 9.59 6.88 -16.18
CA ILE A 196 8.54 6.02 -16.72
C ILE A 196 7.59 6.94 -17.49
N THR A 197 7.29 6.59 -18.74
CA THR A 197 6.49 7.43 -19.67
C THR A 197 5.41 6.60 -20.36
N SER A 198 4.53 7.24 -21.13
CA SER A 198 3.56 6.51 -21.98
C SER A 198 4.19 5.55 -22.99
N ALA A 199 5.49 5.72 -23.30
CA ALA A 199 6.22 4.76 -24.12
C ALA A 199 6.44 3.41 -23.40
N ASP A 200 6.54 3.42 -22.07
CA ASP A 200 6.78 2.22 -21.25
C ASP A 200 5.48 1.46 -20.92
N CYS A 201 4.47 2.19 -20.47
CA CYS A 201 3.15 1.66 -20.09
C CYS A 201 2.05 2.68 -20.35
N ASP A 202 0.79 2.29 -20.23
CA ASP A 202 -0.37 3.16 -20.49
C ASP A 202 -0.97 3.70 -19.20
N ILE A 203 -0.91 2.90 -18.14
CA ILE A 203 -1.35 3.27 -16.80
C ILE A 203 -0.27 2.84 -15.81
N TYR A 204 0.09 3.76 -14.91
CA TYR A 204 0.85 3.45 -13.71
C TYR A 204 -0.11 3.15 -12.57
N VAL A 205 0.10 2.05 -11.88
CA VAL A 205 -0.70 1.63 -10.74
C VAL A 205 0.15 1.71 -9.48
N ALA A 206 -0.26 2.57 -8.55
CA ALA A 206 0.29 2.55 -7.19
C ALA A 206 -0.61 1.70 -6.29
N VAL A 207 -0.05 0.65 -5.69
CA VAL A 207 -0.79 -0.26 -4.79
C VAL A 207 -0.31 -0.04 -3.36
N ASP A 208 -1.22 0.42 -2.50
CA ASP A 208 -0.98 0.47 -1.07
C ASP A 208 -0.86 -0.97 -0.54
N LYS A 209 0.34 -1.35 -0.12
CA LYS A 209 0.62 -2.72 0.34
C LYS A 209 0.12 -2.99 1.76
N GLU A 210 -0.31 -1.98 2.49
CA GLU A 210 -0.82 -2.15 3.85
C GLU A 210 -2.31 -2.53 3.80
N ILE A 211 -3.05 -1.99 2.83
CA ILE A 211 -4.53 -2.13 2.77
C ILE A 211 -5.09 -2.50 1.39
N GLY A 212 -4.24 -2.65 0.37
CA GLY A 212 -4.62 -3.08 -0.97
C GLY A 212 -5.31 -2.03 -1.85
N ILE A 213 -5.34 -0.77 -1.43
CA ILE A 213 -5.91 0.34 -2.21
C ILE A 213 -5.08 0.58 -3.47
N CYS A 214 -5.75 0.86 -4.59
CA CYS A 214 -5.10 1.12 -5.88
C CYS A 214 -5.34 2.56 -6.34
N TYR A 215 -4.28 3.21 -6.83
CA TYR A 215 -4.37 4.45 -7.60
C TYR A 215 -4.02 4.14 -9.06
N LEU A 216 -4.96 4.37 -9.97
CA LEU A 216 -4.79 4.13 -11.40
C LEU A 216 -4.47 5.46 -12.09
N ILE A 217 -3.21 5.68 -12.43
CA ILE A 217 -2.71 6.97 -12.90
C ILE A 217 -2.40 6.85 -14.40
N PRO A 218 -3.11 7.57 -15.28
CA PRO A 218 -2.88 7.47 -16.71
C PRO A 218 -1.54 8.11 -17.08
N MET A 219 -0.79 7.50 -18.01
CA MET A 219 0.57 7.97 -18.30
C MET A 219 0.62 9.31 -19.05
N ASN A 220 -0.46 9.72 -19.70
CA ASN A 220 -0.57 11.07 -20.28
C ASN A 220 -0.47 12.18 -19.23
N TYR A 221 -1.00 11.95 -18.02
CA TYR A 221 -0.83 12.87 -16.88
C TYR A 221 0.63 12.91 -16.47
N VAL A 222 1.28 11.75 -16.33
CA VAL A 222 2.68 11.67 -15.92
C VAL A 222 3.58 12.34 -16.93
N ASP A 223 3.36 12.15 -18.23
CA ASP A 223 4.15 12.77 -19.30
C ASP A 223 4.08 14.31 -19.29
N SER A 224 2.98 14.89 -18.76
CA SER A 224 2.82 16.35 -18.64
C SER A 224 3.61 16.99 -17.49
N LEU A 225 4.19 16.19 -16.58
CA LEU A 225 4.91 16.69 -15.41
C LEU A 225 6.37 17.03 -15.71
N GLU A 226 6.94 17.98 -14.98
CA GLU A 226 8.36 18.31 -15.05
C GLU A 226 9.24 17.29 -14.28
N GLU A 227 10.54 17.22 -14.59
CA GLU A 227 11.46 16.22 -13.99
C GLU A 227 11.54 16.33 -12.45
N HIS A 228 11.42 17.54 -11.89
CA HIS A 228 11.45 17.72 -10.44
C HIS A 228 10.16 17.20 -9.77
N GLU A 229 9.04 17.23 -10.47
CA GLU A 229 7.74 16.80 -9.96
C GLU A 229 7.64 15.27 -9.89
N ILE A 230 8.25 14.53 -10.82
CA ILE A 230 8.10 13.07 -10.89
C ILE A 230 8.88 12.27 -9.83
N THR A 231 9.75 12.93 -9.07
CA THR A 231 10.67 12.25 -8.13
C THR A 231 9.97 11.83 -6.84
N SER A 232 9.02 12.63 -6.36
CA SER A 232 8.26 12.37 -5.14
C SER A 232 6.92 13.10 -5.19
N ILE A 233 5.84 12.37 -5.45
CA ILE A 233 4.48 12.91 -5.54
C ILE A 233 3.65 12.32 -4.43
N ASN A 234 3.04 13.21 -3.64
CA ASN A 234 2.13 12.81 -2.58
C ASN A 234 0.83 12.24 -3.16
N LEU A 235 0.51 10.98 -2.84
CA LEU A 235 -0.71 10.29 -3.29
C LEU A 235 -2.00 11.02 -2.93
N ASN A 236 -2.00 11.85 -1.88
CA ASN A 236 -3.17 12.66 -1.53
C ASN A 236 -3.50 13.72 -2.60
N THR A 237 -2.51 14.17 -3.38
CA THR A 237 -2.77 15.07 -4.52
C THR A 237 -3.32 14.33 -5.74
N LEU A 238 -3.26 12.99 -5.72
CA LEU A 238 -3.73 12.09 -6.78
C LEU A 238 -5.07 11.42 -6.42
N LYS A 239 -5.86 12.02 -5.52
CA LYS A 239 -7.12 11.46 -5.03
C LYS A 239 -8.13 11.11 -6.13
N GLN A 240 -8.10 11.80 -7.27
CA GLN A 240 -8.96 11.53 -8.43
C GLN A 240 -8.67 10.16 -9.10
N TYR A 241 -7.49 9.61 -8.87
CA TYR A 241 -7.05 8.31 -9.39
C TYR A 241 -7.24 7.17 -8.38
N LYS A 242 -7.54 7.51 -7.12
CA LYS A 242 -7.75 6.54 -6.03
C LYS A 242 -9.03 5.75 -6.26
N GLU A 243 -8.91 4.42 -6.35
CA GLU A 243 -10.03 3.49 -6.58
C GLU A 243 -10.87 3.82 -7.82
N ASN A 244 -10.33 4.61 -8.75
CA ASN A 244 -11.04 5.05 -9.93
C ASN A 244 -10.76 4.09 -11.08
N TRP A 245 -11.47 2.97 -11.08
CA TRP A 245 -11.33 1.93 -12.11
C TRP A 245 -11.76 2.39 -13.51
N ASN A 246 -12.53 3.48 -13.62
CA ASN A 246 -12.95 4.06 -14.91
C ASN A 246 -11.77 4.61 -15.73
N ILE A 247 -10.60 4.84 -15.10
CA ILE A 247 -9.38 5.27 -15.81
C ILE A 247 -9.00 4.28 -16.91
N ILE A 248 -9.22 2.96 -16.71
CA ILE A 248 -8.94 1.95 -17.73
C ILE A 248 -9.74 2.23 -19.01
N ALA A 249 -11.05 2.49 -18.86
CA ALA A 249 -11.92 2.83 -19.98
C ALA A 249 -11.50 4.14 -20.66
N GLN A 250 -11.21 5.18 -19.87
CA GLN A 250 -10.79 6.49 -20.38
C GLN A 250 -9.51 6.40 -21.21
N VAL A 251 -8.49 5.68 -20.73
CA VAL A 251 -7.24 5.49 -21.46
C VAL A 251 -7.46 4.66 -22.73
N ALA A 252 -8.29 3.62 -22.66
CA ALA A 252 -8.64 2.82 -23.84
C ALA A 252 -9.32 3.67 -24.92
N GLU A 253 -10.24 4.55 -24.56
CA GLU A 253 -10.92 5.45 -25.50
C GLU A 253 -9.95 6.41 -26.20
N THR A 254 -8.95 6.94 -25.49
CA THR A 254 -7.93 7.81 -26.11
C THR A 254 -7.06 7.11 -27.15
N ARG A 255 -6.97 5.77 -27.11
CA ARG A 255 -6.21 4.96 -28.09
C ARG A 255 -7.02 4.55 -29.32
N ARG A 256 -8.34 4.73 -29.31
CA ARG A 256 -9.20 4.45 -30.47
C ARG A 256 -9.13 5.53 -31.55
N ILE A 257 -8.67 6.72 -31.17
CA ILE A 257 -8.52 7.90 -32.03
C ILE A 257 -7.14 7.84 -32.68
#